data_AF-A0A059DAW2-F1
#
_entry.id   AF-A0A059DAW2-F1
#
_cell.length_a   1.000
_cell.length_b   1.000
_cell.length_c   1.000
_cell.angle_alpha   90.00
_cell.angle_beta   90.00
_cell.angle_gamma   90.00
#
_symmetry.space_group_name_H-M   'P 1'
#
loop_
_entity.id
_entity.type
_entity.pdbx_description
1 polymer ?
#
loop_
_entity_poly.entity_id
_entity_poly.type
_entity_poly.pdbx_seq_one_letter_code
_entity_poly.pdbx_strand_id
1 'polypeptide(L)'
;MIDLKELSLIKGKAAWMAYLDIYCLDADGALFDAALLSAVAAFSHLRIPVVSLNDEGRMVMVSKELEGEKLDKEPVDKERRKLSLKSIPFSLTCILHKNYILADPTFEEESIMETFITVVLNSSGQLVSLYKPGGPVLAHTSVIQECVALTRQRMKELEEIIDEAISTMEID
;
A
#
# COMPACT_ATOMS: atom_id res chain seq x y z
N MET A 1 -6.06 -2.33 4.68
CA MET A 1 -4.73 -1.72 4.80
C MET A 1 -4.59 -0.84 6.03
N ILE A 2 -5.19 0.36 6.07
CA ILE A 2 -4.97 1.36 7.14
C ILE A 2 -6.04 1.28 8.24
N ASP A 3 -5.65 1.37 9.51
CA ASP A 3 -6.60 1.56 10.61
C ASP A 3 -6.94 3.05 10.83
N LEU A 4 -8.14 3.44 10.43
CA LEU A 4 -8.64 4.81 10.61
C LEU A 4 -8.77 5.22 12.08
N LYS A 5 -8.87 4.25 12.99
CA LYS A 5 -8.92 4.54 14.44
C LYS A 5 -7.58 5.05 14.94
N GLU A 6 -6.47 4.56 14.38
CA GLU A 6 -5.15 5.06 14.73
C GLU A 6 -5.03 6.52 14.33
N LEU A 7 -5.49 6.89 13.13
CA LEU A 7 -5.45 8.28 12.68
C LEU A 7 -6.32 9.23 13.51
N SER A 8 -7.22 8.76 14.37
CA SER A 8 -8.03 9.62 15.22
C SER A 8 -7.27 10.10 16.45
N LEU A 9 -7.16 11.42 16.61
CA LEU A 9 -6.53 12.05 17.77
C LEU A 9 -7.57 12.33 18.85
N ILE A 10 -8.62 13.07 18.47
CA ILE A 10 -9.74 13.41 19.33
C ILE A 10 -11.01 13.11 18.58
N LYS A 11 -11.79 12.14 19.07
CA LYS A 11 -13.02 11.69 18.44
C LYS A 11 -13.96 12.86 18.18
N GLY A 12 -14.28 13.08 16.90
CA GLY A 12 -15.19 14.15 16.46
C GLY A 12 -14.60 15.56 16.45
N LYS A 13 -13.29 15.73 16.72
CA LYS A 13 -12.63 17.05 16.66
C LYS A 13 -11.41 17.06 15.75
N ALA A 14 -10.51 16.09 15.89
CA ALA A 14 -9.24 16.08 15.18
C ALA A 14 -8.83 14.66 14.79
N ALA A 15 -8.35 14.51 13.55
CA ALA A 15 -7.77 13.29 13.03
C ALA A 15 -6.66 13.63 12.03
N TRP A 16 -5.71 12.73 11.90
CA TRP A 16 -4.70 12.76 10.86
C TRP A 16 -5.31 12.49 9.49
N MET A 17 -4.85 13.25 8.51
CA MET A 17 -5.11 13.01 7.09
C MET A 17 -3.79 12.63 6.43
N ALA A 18 -3.73 11.42 5.87
CA ALA A 18 -2.58 10.93 5.14
C ALA A 18 -2.77 11.19 3.64
N TYR A 19 -1.82 11.87 3.03
CA TYR A 19 -1.72 12.01 1.58
C TYR A 19 -0.65 11.06 1.07
N LEU A 20 -0.93 10.40 -0.05
CA LEU A 20 0.02 9.55 -0.76
C LEU A 20 0.08 10.04 -2.20
N ASP A 21 1.25 10.50 -2.60
CA ASP A 21 1.53 10.90 -3.97
C ASP A 21 2.47 9.85 -4.60
N ILE A 22 2.03 9.26 -5.72
CA ILE A 22 2.80 8.26 -6.47
C ILE A 22 3.25 8.90 -7.78
N TYR A 23 4.56 8.93 -8.02
CA TYR A 23 5.14 9.47 -9.24
C TYR A 23 5.71 8.31 -10.07
N CYS A 24 5.20 8.16 -11.29
CA CYS A 24 5.70 7.17 -12.23
C CYS A 24 6.90 7.77 -12.96
N LEU A 25 8.10 7.24 -12.70
CA LEU A 25 9.34 7.73 -13.32
C LEU A 25 9.60 7.04 -14.66
N ASP A 26 9.39 5.72 -14.69
CA ASP A 26 9.53 4.88 -15.86
C ASP A 26 8.40 3.85 -15.84
N ALA A 27 7.84 3.55 -17.00
CA ALA A 27 6.67 2.69 -17.14
C ALA A 27 6.92 1.65 -18.24
N ASP A 28 7.40 0.48 -17.81
CA ASP A 28 7.67 -0.67 -18.67
C ASP A 28 6.68 -1.83 -18.40
N GLY A 29 5.40 -1.51 -18.32
CA GLY A 29 4.32 -2.47 -18.06
C GLY A 29 4.01 -2.69 -16.56
N ALA A 30 2.90 -3.38 -16.30
CA ALA A 30 2.39 -3.72 -14.97
C ALA A 30 2.37 -2.55 -13.96
N LEU A 31 2.17 -1.31 -14.46
CA LEU A 31 2.37 -0.08 -13.68
C LEU A 31 1.55 -0.05 -12.37
N PHE A 32 0.35 -0.61 -12.40
CA PHE A 32 -0.51 -0.69 -11.22
C PHE A 32 0.11 -1.52 -10.10
N ASP A 33 0.80 -2.62 -10.43
CA ASP A 33 1.41 -3.50 -9.43
C ASP A 33 2.59 -2.82 -8.76
N ALA A 34 3.45 -2.16 -9.54
CA ALA A 34 4.53 -1.33 -9.03
C ALA A 34 4.00 -0.18 -8.16
N ALA A 35 2.94 0.50 -8.60
CA ALA A 35 2.33 1.58 -7.85
C ALA A 35 1.75 1.09 -6.51
N LEU A 36 1.02 -0.02 -6.49
CA LEU A 36 0.47 -0.59 -5.27
C LEU A 36 1.57 -1.02 -4.30
N LEU A 37 2.61 -1.67 -4.80
CA LEU A 37 3.77 -2.07 -4.01
C LEU A 37 4.47 -0.87 -3.38
N SER A 38 4.66 0.21 -4.16
CA SER A 38 5.25 1.46 -3.67
C SER A 38 4.39 2.12 -2.59
N ALA A 39 3.07 2.10 -2.74
CA ALA A 39 2.13 2.62 -1.75
C ALA A 39 2.21 1.85 -0.43
N VAL A 40 2.28 0.52 -0.50
CA VAL A 40 2.46 -0.34 0.67
C VAL A 40 3.77 -0.01 1.36
N ALA A 41 4.88 0.02 0.64
CA ALA A 41 6.21 0.33 1.20
C ALA A 41 6.23 1.71 1.87
N ALA A 42 5.65 2.73 1.22
CA ALA A 42 5.56 4.09 1.76
C ALA A 42 4.77 4.13 3.07
N PHE A 43 3.61 3.45 3.15
CA PHE A 43 2.82 3.40 4.37
C PHE A 43 3.45 2.55 5.48
N SER A 44 4.18 1.49 5.13
CA SER A 44 4.93 0.69 6.10
C SER A 44 6.05 1.50 6.77
N HIS A 45 6.69 2.40 6.03
CA HIS A 45 7.73 3.28 6.56
C HIS A 45 7.19 4.56 7.23
N LEU A 46 5.93 4.94 6.99
CA LEU A 46 5.35 6.18 7.48
C LEU A 46 5.38 6.27 9.01
N ARG A 47 6.03 7.31 9.54
CA ARG A 47 6.07 7.64 10.98
C ARG A 47 5.13 8.81 11.27
N ILE A 48 4.13 8.56 12.12
CA ILE A 48 3.21 9.60 12.59
C ILE A 48 3.93 10.42 13.67
N PRO A 49 4.01 11.75 13.52
CA PRO A 49 4.67 12.62 14.47
C PRO A 49 3.80 12.91 15.70
N VAL A 50 4.46 13.34 16.78
CA VAL A 50 3.81 13.66 18.06
C VAL A 50 3.14 15.03 17.99
N VAL A 51 1.94 15.12 18.53
CA VAL A 51 1.13 16.34 18.62
C VAL A 51 0.69 16.62 20.04
N SER A 52 0.73 17.88 20.45
CA SER A 52 0.22 18.39 21.72
C SER A 52 -0.90 19.41 21.48
N LEU A 53 -1.74 19.62 22.51
CA LEU A 53 -2.80 20.62 22.51
C LEU A 53 -2.29 21.91 23.15
N ASN A 54 -2.27 23.00 22.38
CA ASN A 54 -1.99 24.33 22.93
C ASN A 54 -3.17 24.85 23.77
N ASP A 55 -2.94 25.88 24.58
CA ASP A 55 -3.96 26.55 25.41
C ASP A 55 -5.18 27.05 24.63
N GLU A 56 -5.01 27.32 23.33
CA GLU A 56 -6.06 27.77 22.42
C GLU A 56 -6.87 26.63 21.78
N GLY A 57 -6.61 25.37 22.16
CA GLY A 57 -7.27 24.19 21.58
C GLY A 57 -6.81 23.83 20.17
N ARG A 58 -5.72 24.43 19.68
CA ARG A 58 -5.06 24.08 18.42
C ARG A 58 -4.04 22.96 18.63
N MET A 59 -3.98 22.02 17.69
CA MET A 59 -3.00 20.94 17.68
C MET A 59 -1.67 21.48 17.14
N VAL A 60 -0.59 21.31 17.91
CA VAL A 60 0.76 21.71 17.52
C VAL A 60 1.68 20.51 17.52
N MET A 61 2.56 20.47 16.52
CA MET A 61 3.56 19.44 16.33
C MET A 61 4.68 19.62 17.35
N VAL A 62 4.99 18.59 18.13
CA VAL A 62 6.14 18.63 19.03
C VAL A 62 7.36 18.18 18.25
N SER A 63 8.16 19.13 17.76
CA SER A 63 9.49 18.84 17.20
C SER A 63 10.52 18.68 18.33
N LYS A 64 11.49 17.77 18.13
CA LYS A 64 12.59 17.49 19.08
C LYS A 64 13.44 18.71 19.45
N GLU A 65 13.34 19.81 18.70
CA GLU A 65 14.08 21.06 18.97
C GLU A 65 13.47 21.89 20.11
N LEU A 66 12.24 21.59 20.53
CA LEU A 66 11.53 22.29 21.61
C LEU A 66 11.63 21.56 22.97
N GLU A 67 12.56 20.61 23.12
CA GLU A 67 12.81 19.93 24.41
C GLU A 67 13.34 20.88 25.51
N GLY A 68 13.71 22.12 25.16
CA GLY A 68 14.24 23.14 26.08
C GLY A 68 13.24 24.14 26.68
N GLU A 69 12.04 24.29 26.09
CA GLU A 69 11.00 25.17 26.64
C GLU A 69 9.85 24.32 27.17
N LYS A 70 9.69 24.35 28.50
CA LYS A 70 8.68 23.60 29.26
C LYS A 70 7.32 23.59 28.55
N LEU A 71 6.96 22.45 27.94
CA LEU A 71 5.57 22.17 27.60
C LEU A 71 4.80 21.90 28.90
N ASP A 72 3.98 22.86 29.33
CA ASP A 72 3.14 22.77 30.53
C ASP A 72 1.98 21.76 30.42
N LYS A 73 1.97 20.82 29.46
CA LYS A 73 0.87 19.85 29.28
C LYS A 73 1.33 18.47 28.79
N GLU A 74 0.62 17.45 29.28
CA GLU A 74 0.80 16.05 28.87
C GLU A 74 0.61 15.89 27.35
N PRO A 75 1.57 15.29 26.64
CA PRO A 75 1.45 15.04 25.21
C PRO A 75 0.35 13.99 24.96
N VAL A 76 -0.46 14.20 23.90
CA VAL A 76 -1.57 13.31 23.54
C VAL A 76 -1.05 11.98 22.98
N ASP A 77 0.14 12.00 22.35
CA ASP A 77 0.91 10.83 21.94
C ASP A 77 2.31 10.93 22.56
N LYS A 78 2.84 9.83 23.11
CA LYS A 78 4.11 9.86 23.87
C LYS A 78 5.36 9.81 22.97
N GLU A 79 5.26 9.22 21.77
CA GLU A 79 6.40 9.00 20.87
C GLU A 79 5.98 9.00 19.39
N ARG A 80 6.97 9.17 18.49
CA ARG A 80 6.76 8.96 17.05
C ARG A 80 6.40 7.51 16.82
N ARG A 81 5.20 7.24 16.34
CA ARG A 81 4.70 5.87 16.13
C ARG A 81 4.66 5.51 14.66
N LYS A 82 4.97 4.26 14.35
CA LYS A 82 4.74 3.69 13.01
C LYS A 82 3.24 3.42 12.82
N LEU A 83 2.76 3.56 11.59
CA LEU A 83 1.38 3.19 11.25
C LEU A 83 1.25 1.66 11.24
N SER A 84 0.26 1.09 11.95
CA SER A 84 0.06 -0.36 11.90
C SER A 84 -0.78 -0.74 10.67
N LEU A 85 -0.21 -1.56 9.79
CA LEU A 85 -0.90 -2.07 8.61
C LEU A 85 -1.52 -3.43 8.94
N LYS A 86 -2.86 -3.49 9.01
CA LYS A 86 -3.58 -4.72 9.36
C LYS A 86 -3.59 -5.76 8.25
N SER A 87 -3.61 -5.29 7.00
CA SER A 87 -3.83 -6.14 5.84
C SER A 87 -3.21 -5.48 4.63
N ILE A 88 -2.10 -6.03 4.18
CA ILE A 88 -1.30 -5.54 3.06
C ILE A 88 -1.91 -6.11 1.77
N PRO A 89 -2.30 -5.26 0.81
CA PRO A 89 -2.75 -5.70 -0.50
C PRO A 89 -1.57 -5.94 -1.45
N PHE A 90 -1.65 -7.02 -2.21
CA PHE A 90 -0.71 -7.37 -3.28
C PHE A 90 -1.49 -7.55 -4.57
N SER A 91 -1.02 -6.97 -5.66
CA SER A 91 -1.63 -7.12 -6.97
C SER A 91 -0.72 -7.86 -7.93
N LEU A 92 -1.36 -8.54 -8.88
CA LEU A 92 -0.71 -9.10 -10.05
C LEU A 92 -1.60 -8.86 -11.26
N THR A 93 -1.01 -8.22 -12.25
CA THR A 93 -1.58 -8.00 -13.57
C THR A 93 -1.13 -9.12 -14.48
N CYS A 94 -2.12 -9.77 -15.09
CA CYS A 94 -1.92 -10.83 -16.05
C CYS A 94 -2.55 -10.46 -17.39
N ILE A 95 -1.90 -10.86 -18.48
CA ILE A 95 -2.45 -10.84 -19.82
C ILE A 95 -3.05 -12.21 -20.13
N LEU A 96 -4.24 -12.20 -20.73
CA LEU A 96 -4.88 -13.38 -21.26
C LEU A 96 -4.77 -13.40 -22.78
N HIS A 97 -4.04 -14.39 -23.32
CA HIS A 97 -3.93 -14.59 -24.77
C HIS A 97 -4.24 -16.03 -25.14
N LYS A 98 -5.38 -16.26 -25.80
CA LYS A 98 -5.87 -17.61 -26.16
C LYS A 98 -5.96 -18.50 -24.91
N ASN A 99 -5.09 -19.50 -24.80
CA ASN A 99 -5.00 -20.42 -23.66
C ASN A 99 -3.79 -20.14 -22.76
N TYR A 100 -3.10 -19.02 -22.95
CA TYR A 100 -1.93 -18.65 -22.17
C TYR A 100 -2.25 -17.47 -21.24
N ILE A 101 -1.69 -17.55 -20.05
CA ILE A 101 -1.71 -16.49 -19.04
C ILE A 101 -0.26 -16.03 -18.91
N LEU A 102 -0.01 -14.75 -19.21
CA LEU A 102 1.28 -14.12 -18.93
C LEU A 102 1.10 -13.25 -17.68
N ALA A 103 1.99 -13.39 -16.72
CA ALA A 103 2.00 -12.58 -15.49
C ALA A 103 3.09 -11.54 -15.59
N ASP A 104 2.86 -10.35 -15.03
CA ASP A 104 3.82 -9.24 -14.99
C ASP A 104 4.29 -8.82 -16.41
N PRO A 105 3.37 -8.29 -17.24
CA PRO A 105 3.68 -7.98 -18.62
C PRO A 105 4.58 -6.74 -18.77
N THR A 106 5.44 -6.76 -19.78
CA THR A 106 6.22 -5.61 -20.24
C THR A 106 5.37 -4.63 -21.06
N PHE A 107 5.86 -3.41 -21.28
CA PHE A 107 5.15 -2.42 -22.10
C PHE A 107 4.88 -2.92 -23.53
N GLU A 108 5.80 -3.68 -24.12
CA GLU A 108 5.62 -4.28 -25.44
C GLU A 108 4.49 -5.31 -25.43
N GLU A 109 4.42 -6.16 -24.40
CA GLU A 109 3.36 -7.17 -24.27
C GLU A 109 2.00 -6.51 -24.04
N GLU A 110 1.94 -5.46 -23.22
CA GLU A 110 0.72 -4.67 -23.03
C GLU A 110 0.27 -3.98 -24.32
N SER A 111 1.21 -3.50 -25.15
CA SER A 111 0.89 -2.81 -26.40
C SER A 111 0.24 -3.70 -27.46
N ILE A 112 0.51 -5.01 -27.42
CA ILE A 112 0.04 -5.99 -28.42
C ILE A 112 -1.25 -6.68 -27.98
N MET A 113 -1.51 -6.72 -26.67
CA MET A 113 -2.54 -7.56 -26.08
C MET A 113 -3.77 -6.74 -25.69
N GLU A 114 -4.95 -7.34 -25.83
CA GLU A 114 -6.22 -6.62 -25.63
C GLU A 114 -6.95 -7.03 -24.35
N THR A 115 -6.54 -8.13 -23.69
CA THR A 115 -7.22 -8.64 -22.49
C THR A 115 -6.28 -8.71 -21.31
N PHE A 116 -6.58 -7.89 -20.30
CA PHE A 116 -5.86 -7.80 -19.04
C PHE A 116 -6.77 -8.22 -17.89
N ILE A 117 -6.17 -8.79 -16.86
CA ILE A 117 -6.82 -9.09 -15.60
C ILE A 117 -5.88 -8.71 -14.47
N THR A 118 -6.30 -7.81 -13.60
CA THR A 118 -5.55 -7.44 -12.40
C THR A 118 -6.26 -8.06 -11.21
N VAL A 119 -5.56 -8.91 -10.48
CA VAL A 119 -6.04 -9.57 -9.26
C VAL A 119 -5.36 -8.91 -8.09
N VAL A 120 -6.13 -8.52 -7.07
CA VAL A 120 -5.61 -7.98 -5.81
C VAL A 120 -5.98 -8.91 -4.68
N LEU A 121 -4.99 -9.45 -3.99
CA LEU A 121 -5.14 -10.28 -2.79
C LEU A 121 -4.68 -9.53 -1.55
N ASN A 122 -5.19 -9.93 -0.39
CA ASN A 122 -4.65 -9.47 0.89
C ASN A 122 -3.60 -10.43 1.45
N SER A 123 -2.92 -10.02 2.53
CA SER A 123 -1.97 -10.85 3.30
C SER A 123 -2.53 -12.21 3.79
N SER A 124 -3.85 -12.38 3.84
CA SER A 124 -4.50 -13.66 4.16
C SER A 124 -4.87 -14.50 2.92
N GLY A 125 -4.48 -14.07 1.72
CA GLY A 125 -4.78 -14.73 0.45
C GLY A 125 -6.25 -14.64 0.02
N GLN A 126 -7.02 -13.71 0.59
CA GLN A 126 -8.40 -13.41 0.21
C GLN A 126 -8.42 -12.38 -0.91
N LEU A 127 -9.38 -12.53 -1.83
CA LEU A 127 -9.58 -11.62 -2.95
C LEU A 127 -10.13 -10.29 -2.44
N VAL A 128 -9.41 -9.20 -2.71
CA VAL A 128 -9.82 -7.82 -2.41
C VAL A 128 -10.48 -7.18 -3.61
N SER A 129 -9.87 -7.33 -4.78
CA SER A 129 -10.38 -6.76 -6.03
C SER A 129 -10.01 -7.66 -7.21
N LEU A 130 -10.90 -7.70 -8.19
CA LEU A 130 -10.66 -8.30 -9.49
C LEU A 130 -11.06 -7.27 -10.54
N TYR A 131 -10.12 -6.90 -11.40
CA TYR A 131 -10.34 -5.91 -12.43
C TYR A 131 -10.08 -6.52 -13.81
N LYS A 132 -11.13 -6.53 -14.65
CA LYS A 132 -11.06 -6.91 -16.05
C LYS A 132 -11.71 -5.79 -16.86
N PRO A 133 -10.95 -4.89 -17.51
CA PRO A 133 -11.51 -3.73 -18.21
C PRO A 133 -12.30 -4.10 -19.46
N GLY A 134 -12.03 -5.26 -20.06
CA GLY A 134 -12.63 -5.67 -21.33
C GLY A 134 -11.75 -6.68 -22.06
N GLY A 135 -11.90 -6.78 -23.37
CA GLY A 135 -11.06 -7.59 -24.24
C GLY A 135 -11.76 -8.81 -24.86
N PRO A 136 -11.24 -9.33 -25.98
CA PRO A 136 -11.84 -10.41 -26.75
C PRO A 136 -11.80 -11.77 -26.05
N VAL A 137 -10.87 -11.99 -25.10
CA VAL A 137 -10.75 -13.26 -24.41
C VAL A 137 -11.75 -13.34 -23.25
N LEU A 138 -12.53 -14.43 -23.25
CA LEU A 138 -13.45 -14.79 -22.17
C LEU A 138 -12.65 -15.30 -20.96
N ALA A 139 -12.75 -14.58 -19.85
CA ALA A 139 -12.19 -15.02 -18.58
C ALA A 139 -13.13 -16.07 -17.95
N HIS A 140 -12.96 -17.33 -18.34
CA HIS A 140 -13.64 -18.45 -17.69
C HIS A 140 -13.21 -18.55 -16.22
N THR A 141 -14.08 -19.15 -15.38
CA THR A 141 -13.80 -19.33 -13.96
C THR A 141 -12.48 -20.05 -13.69
N SER A 142 -12.09 -21.02 -14.53
CA SER A 142 -10.81 -21.72 -14.43
C SER A 142 -9.61 -20.79 -14.58
N VAL A 143 -9.63 -19.93 -15.61
CA VAL A 143 -8.56 -18.96 -15.89
C VAL A 143 -8.42 -17.95 -14.74
N ILE A 144 -9.55 -17.50 -14.18
CA ILE A 144 -9.54 -16.58 -13.03
C ILE A 144 -8.95 -17.27 -11.81
N GLN A 145 -9.30 -18.54 -11.56
CA GLN A 145 -8.72 -19.32 -10.47
C GLN A 145 -7.21 -19.54 -10.63
N GLU A 146 -6.75 -19.78 -11.85
CA GLU A 146 -5.32 -19.86 -12.16
C GLU A 146 -4.61 -18.51 -11.92
N CYS A 147 -5.18 -17.40 -12.36
CA CYS A 147 -4.63 -16.06 -12.08
C CYS A 147 -4.54 -15.78 -10.57
N VAL A 148 -5.58 -16.16 -9.81
CA VAL A 148 -5.58 -16.04 -8.34
C VAL A 148 -4.50 -16.93 -7.71
N ALA A 149 -4.30 -18.14 -8.21
CA ALA A 149 -3.25 -19.03 -7.74
C ALA A 149 -1.85 -18.47 -8.02
N LEU A 150 -1.61 -17.93 -9.21
CA LEU A 150 -0.37 -17.24 -9.59
C LEU A 150 -0.12 -16.02 -8.70
N THR A 151 -1.16 -15.20 -8.48
CA THR A 151 -1.08 -14.03 -7.60
C THR A 151 -0.70 -14.43 -6.18
N ARG A 152 -1.26 -15.53 -5.68
CA ARG A 152 -0.94 -16.05 -4.33
C ARG A 152 0.51 -16.52 -4.22
N GLN A 153 1.07 -17.09 -5.29
CA GLN A 153 2.49 -17.46 -5.30
C GLN A 153 3.37 -16.21 -5.28
N ARG A 154 3.11 -15.27 -6.20
CA ARG A 154 3.87 -14.02 -6.31
C ARG A 154 3.81 -13.18 -5.04
N MET A 155 2.65 -13.16 -4.39
CA MET A 155 2.44 -12.47 -3.13
C MET A 155 3.44 -12.91 -2.05
N LYS A 156 3.74 -14.21 -1.94
CA LYS A 156 4.70 -14.69 -0.92
C LYS A 156 6.11 -14.17 -1.17
N GLU A 157 6.53 -14.18 -2.44
CA GLU A 157 7.84 -13.64 -2.84
C GLU A 157 7.92 -12.14 -2.56
N LEU A 158 6.86 -11.39 -2.86
CA LEU A 158 6.81 -9.94 -2.61
C LEU A 158 6.77 -9.62 -1.12
N GLU A 159 6.07 -10.43 -0.31
CA GLU A 159 6.01 -10.26 1.14
C GLU A 159 7.42 -10.41 1.76
N GLU A 160 8.18 -11.43 1.35
CA GLU A 160 9.57 -11.62 1.77
C GLU A 160 10.47 -10.41 1.41
N ILE A 161 10.35 -9.90 0.17
CA ILE A 161 11.14 -8.75 -0.29
C ILE A 161 10.79 -7.47 0.48
N ILE A 162 9.51 -7.22 0.74
CA ILE A 162 9.07 -6.05 1.52
C ILE A 162 9.61 -6.14 2.95
N ASP A 163 9.49 -7.30 3.60
CA ASP A 163 9.95 -7.49 4.97
C ASP A 163 11.48 -7.32 5.07
N GLU A 164 12.24 -7.85 4.11
CA GLU A 164 13.68 -7.64 4.02
C GLU A 164 14.03 -6.16 3.84
N ALA A 165 13.34 -5.46 2.92
CA ALA A 165 13.57 -4.04 2.66
C ALA A 165 13.24 -3.17 3.89
N ILE A 166 12.13 -3.46 4.59
CA ILE A 166 11.74 -2.75 5.82
C ILE A 166 12.79 -2.98 6.90
N SER A 167 13.24 -4.22 7.10
CA SER A 167 14.25 -4.54 8.12
C SER A 167 15.58 -3.81 7.87
N THR A 168 15.98 -3.68 6.61
CA THR A 168 17.22 -2.97 6.23
C THR A 168 17.12 -1.47 6.52
N MET A 169 15.95 -0.86 6.27
CA MET A 169 15.71 0.57 6.53
C MET A 169 15.56 0.93 8.02
N GLU A 170 15.42 -0.04 8.92
CA GLU A 170 15.34 0.21 10.36
C GLU A 170 16.71 0.28 11.04
N ILE A 171 17.79 -0.05 10.33
CA ILE A 171 19.16 -0.13 10.88
C ILE A 171 19.89 1.23 10.86
N ASP A 172 19.29 2.27 10.26
CA ASP A 172 19.78 3.67 10.26
C ASP A 172 18.95 4.59 11.18
#